data_AF-A0A7C4MIY9-F1
#
_entry.id   AF-A0A7C4MIY9-F1
#
_cell.length_a   1.000
_cell.length_b   1.000
_cell.length_c   1.000
_cell.angle_alpha   90.00
_cell.angle_beta   90.00
_cell.angle_gamma   90.00
#
_symmetry.space_group_name_H-M   'P 1'
#
loop_
_entity.id
_entity.type
_entity.pdbx_description
1 polymer ?
#
loop_
_entity_poly.entity_id
_entity_poly.type
_entity_poly.pdbx_seq_one_letter_code
_entity_poly.pdbx_strand_id
1 'polypeptide(L)' 'MSKIRKDQVGIGQRAEKVRIYNYSQNRVTDHLVDVSLKKLDLVMLRELDALIKALREKDLYERRTVPFLERIKICT' A
#
# COMPACT_ATOMS: atom_id res chain seq x y z
N MET A 1 -2.21 6.97 24.46
CA MET A 1 -2.20 6.94 22.98
C MET A 1 -3.63 6.79 22.49
N SER A 2 -4.11 7.70 21.64
CA SER A 2 -5.46 7.64 21.05
C SER A 2 -5.65 6.35 20.24
N LYS A 3 -6.81 5.70 20.39
CA LYS A 3 -7.16 4.42 19.73
C LYS A 3 -6.93 4.47 18.21
N ILE A 4 -7.31 5.59 17.58
CA ILE A 4 -7.15 5.85 16.14
C ILE A 4 -5.70 5.73 15.68
N ARG A 5 -4.74 6.22 16.46
CA ARG A 5 -3.32 6.14 16.11
C ARG A 5 -2.77 4.72 16.22
N LYS A 6 -3.26 3.93 17.19
CA LYS A 6 -2.86 2.52 17.32
C LYS A 6 -3.31 1.72 16.11
N ASP A 7 -4.54 1.94 15.64
CA ASP A 7 -5.09 1.22 14.49
C ASP A 7 -4.33 1.55 13.18
N GLN A 8 -3.82 2.78 13.04
CA GLN A 8 -3.05 3.19 11.85
C GLN A 8 -1.60 2.67 11.84
N VAL A 9 -0.96 2.55 13.01
CA VAL A 9 0.46 2.16 13.12
C VAL A 9 0.62 0.64 13.23
N GLY A 10 -0.39 -0.07 13.72
CA GLY A 10 -0.35 -1.51 13.95
C GLY A 10 0.47 -1.90 15.17
N ILE A 11 0.94 -3.15 15.18
CA ILE A 11 1.72 -3.77 16.25
C ILE A 11 3.22 -3.54 16.02
N GLY A 12 3.60 -3.12 14.81
CA GLY A 12 4.99 -2.80 14.44
C GLY A 12 5.83 -4.03 14.15
N GLN A 13 5.18 -5.17 13.85
CA GLN A 13 5.86 -6.40 13.49
C GLN A 13 6.41 -6.33 12.06
N ARG A 14 7.46 -7.11 11.79
CA ARG A 14 8.08 -7.17 10.46
C ARG A 14 7.12 -7.64 9.36
N ALA A 15 6.11 -8.43 9.70
CA ALA A 15 5.08 -8.91 8.78
C ALA A 15 4.10 -7.81 8.35
N GLU A 16 3.93 -6.74 9.14
CA GLU A 16 3.02 -5.62 8.85
C GLU A 16 3.68 -4.54 7.96
N LYS A 17 4.87 -4.84 7.44
CA LYS A 17 5.66 -3.90 6.64
C LYS A 17 5.06 -3.72 5.25
N VAL A 18 4.62 -2.50 4.96
CA VAL A 18 4.06 -2.13 3.64
C VAL A 18 5.11 -2.07 2.52
N ARG A 19 6.34 -1.64 2.78
CA ARG A 19 7.40 -1.48 1.74
C ARG A 19 8.76 -1.95 2.17
N ILE A 20 9.49 -2.68 1.32
CA ILE A 20 10.90 -3.03 1.51
C ILE A 20 11.79 -2.13 0.63
N TYR A 21 12.67 -1.37 1.28
CA TYR A 21 13.76 -0.64 0.64
C TYR A 21 15.02 -1.51 0.67
N ASN A 22 15.57 -1.83 -0.49
CA ASN A 22 16.82 -2.58 -0.64
C ASN A 22 17.90 -1.70 -1.27
N TYR A 23 18.85 -1.25 -0.45
CA TYR A 23 19.94 -0.35 -0.88
C TYR A 23 20.97 -1.04 -1.78
N SER A 24 21.31 -2.31 -1.55
CA SER A 24 22.32 -3.00 -2.37
C SER A 24 21.85 -3.25 -3.80
N GLN A 25 20.53 -3.37 -4.01
CA GLN A 25 19.91 -3.58 -5.31
C GLN A 25 19.17 -2.35 -5.84
N ASN A 26 19.31 -1.20 -5.17
CA ASN A 26 18.66 0.07 -5.51
C ASN A 26 17.15 -0.10 -5.84
N ARG A 27 16.44 -0.91 -5.04
CA ARG A 27 15.05 -1.31 -5.32
C ARG A 27 14.11 -1.01 -4.16
N VAL A 28 12.92 -0.54 -4.50
CA VAL A 28 11.75 -0.45 -3.61
C VAL A 28 10.73 -1.47 -4.04
N THR A 29 10.25 -2.28 -3.09
CA THR A 29 9.11 -3.19 -3.28
C THR A 29 7.98 -2.72 -2.39
N ASP A 30 6.81 -2.46 -2.96
CA ASP A 30 5.58 -2.16 -2.24
C ASP A 30 4.69 -3.42 -2.22
N HIS A 31 4.43 -3.96 -1.03
CA HIS A 31 3.62 -5.17 -0.85
C HIS A 31 2.11 -4.90 -0.90
N LEU A 32 1.68 -3.64 -0.81
CA LEU A 32 0.27 -3.33 -1.01
C LEU A 32 -0.12 -3.47 -2.46
N VAL A 33 0.76 -3.19 -3.42
CA VAL A 33 0.42 -3.23 -4.87
C VAL A 33 1.22 -4.30 -5.61
N ASP A 34 2.10 -5.02 -4.91
CA ASP A 34 3.08 -5.96 -5.49
C ASP A 34 3.95 -5.33 -6.60
N VAL A 35 4.18 -4.02 -6.51
CA VAL A 35 4.99 -3.26 -7.47
C VAL A 35 6.43 -3.20 -7.00
N SER A 36 7.36 -3.47 -7.92
CA SER A 36 8.79 -3.36 -7.66
C SER A 36 9.45 -2.36 -8.60
N LEU A 37 10.18 -1.39 -8.04
CA LEU A 37 10.84 -0.30 -8.78
C LEU A 37 12.34 -0.33 -8.49
N LYS A 38 13.18 -0.49 -9.52
CA LYS A 38 14.65 -0.41 -9.42
C LYS A 38 15.15 1.05 -9.48
N LYS A 39 14.52 1.93 -8.70
CA LYS A 39 14.74 3.39 -8.72
C LYS A 39 14.71 3.97 -7.31
N LEU A 40 15.38 3.31 -6.36
CA LEU A 40 15.40 3.75 -4.96
C LEU A 40 16.00 5.16 -4.82
N ASP A 41 17.02 5.52 -5.60
CA ASP A 41 17.61 6.86 -5.57
C ASP A 41 16.59 7.97 -5.88
N LEU A 42 15.75 7.77 -6.91
CA LEU A 42 14.72 8.74 -7.30
C LEU A 42 13.64 8.87 -6.23
N VAL A 43 13.28 7.75 -5.59
CA VAL A 43 12.34 7.73 -4.46
C VAL A 43 12.90 8.52 -3.27
N MET A 44 14.21 8.42 -3.01
CA MET A 44 14.88 9.19 -1.96
C MET A 44 14.99 10.68 -2.30
N LEU A 45 15.09 11.02 -3.58
CA LEU A 45 15.05 12.40 -4.09
C LEU A 45 13.63 13.01 -4.13
N ARG A 46 12.65 12.35 -3.51
CA ARG A 46 11.23 12.76 -3.40
C ARG A 46 10.40 12.59 -4.67
N GLU A 47 10.89 11.89 -5.70
CA GLU A 47 10.08 11.52 -6.86
C GLU A 47 9.20 10.30 -6.54
N LEU A 48 8.04 10.54 -5.92
CA LEU A 48 7.10 9.51 -5.48
C LEU A 48 5.86 9.37 -6.38
N ASP A 49 5.72 10.21 -7.40
CA ASP A 49 4.51 10.30 -8.22
C ASP A 49 4.14 8.97 -8.87
N ALA A 50 5.12 8.21 -9.34
CA ALA A 50 4.91 6.89 -9.92
C ALA A 50 4.32 5.89 -8.92
N LEU A 51 4.78 5.92 -7.66
CA LEU A 51 4.28 5.05 -6.58
C LEU A 51 2.86 5.46 -6.17
N ILE A 52 2.62 6.76 -6.01
CA ILE A 52 1.30 7.29 -5.63
C ILE A 52 0.26 6.97 -6.70
N LYS A 53 0.62 7.10 -7.98
CA LYS A 53 -0.26 6.75 -9.09
C LYS A 53 -0.64 5.27 -9.08
N ALA A 54 0.32 4.37 -8.89
CA ALA A 54 0.07 2.93 -8.80
C ALA A 54 -0.86 2.57 -7.61
N LEU A 55 -0.65 3.20 -6.44
CA LEU A 55 -1.51 3.01 -5.27
C LEU A 55 -2.95 3.49 -5.51
N ARG A 56 -3.12 4.65 -6.14
CA ARG A 56 -4.45 5.18 -6.48
C ARG A 56 -5.18 4.27 -7.45
N GLU A 57 -4.48 3.76 -8.47
CA GLU A 57 -5.07 2.85 -9.44
C GLU A 57 -5.56 1.55 -8.79
N LYS A 58 -4.79 1.01 -7.84
CA LYS A 58 -5.22 -0.15 -7.05
C LYS A 58 -6.43 0.14 -6.17
N ASP A 59 -6.45 1.24 -5.42
CA ASP A 59 -7.61 1.64 -4.60
C ASP A 59 -8.87 1.82 -5.46
N LEU A 60 -8.73 2.44 -6.65
CA LEU A 60 -9.82 2.57 -7.61
C LEU A 60 -10.30 1.20 -8.14
N TYR A 61 -9.38 0.28 -8.41
CA TYR A 61 -9.71 -1.08 -8.85
C TYR A 61 -10.48 -1.84 -7.76
N GLU A 62 -10.01 -1.81 -6.51
CA GLU A 62 -10.69 -2.44 -5.38
C GLU A 62 -12.10 -1.87 -5.19
N ARG A 63 -12.26 -0.55 -5.22
CA ARG A 63 -13.59 0.10 -5.10
C ARG A 63 -14.53 -0.22 -6.27
N ARG A 64 -14.00 -0.43 -7.47
CA ARG A 64 -14.81 -0.80 -8.64
C ARG A 64 -15.20 -2.27 -8.65
N THR A 65 -14.30 -3.13 -8.17
CA THR A 65 -14.48 -4.59 -8.23
C THR A 65 -15.24 -5.16 -7.06
N VAL A 66 -15.30 -4.48 -5.89
CA VAL A 66 -16.30 -4.81 -4.87
C VAL A 66 -17.68 -4.54 -5.46
N PRO A 67 -18.42 -5.57 -5.88
CA PRO A 67 -19.72 -5.32 -6.43
C PRO A 67 -20.60 -4.93 -5.25
N PHE A 68 -21.58 -4.10 -5.55
CA PHE A 68 -22.82 -3.91 -4.80
C PHE A 68 -23.40 -5.18 -4.12
N LEU A 69 -23.00 -6.39 -4.54
CA LEU A 69 -23.38 -7.71 -4.02
C LEU A 69 -22.95 -8.02 -2.57
N GLU A 70 -21.98 -7.34 -1.96
CA GLU A 70 -21.68 -7.53 -0.52
C GLU A 70 -22.60 -6.74 0.41
N ARG A 71 -23.38 -5.77 -0.11
CA ARG A 71 -24.34 -4.98 0.68
C ARG A 71 -25.67 -5.69 0.94
N ILE A 72 -26.01 -6.74 0.20
CA ILE A 72 -27.32 -7.42 0.28
C ILE A 72 -27.31 -8.59 1.29
N LYS A 73 -26.15 -9.10 1.72
CA LYS A 73 -26.05 -10.29 2.59
C LYS A 73 -26.32 -10.06 4.10
N ILE A 74 -26.78 -8.88 4.51
CA ILE A 74 -27.14 -8.61 5.93
C ILE A 74 -28.66 -8.78 6.17
N CYS A 75 -29.46 -9.05 5.13
CA CYS A 75 -30.93 -9.04 5.24
C CYS A 75 -31.63 -10.41 5.09
N THR A 76 -30.90 -11.53 5.09
CA THR A 76 -31.46 -12.90 5.15
C THR A 76 -30.88 -13.67 6.32
#